data_AF-A0A392TKU9-F1
#
_entry.id   AF-A0A392TKU9-F1
#
_cell.length_a   1.000
_cell.length_b   1.000
_cell.length_c   1.000
_cell.angle_alpha   90.00
_cell.angle_beta   90.00
_cell.angle_gamma   90.00
#
_symmetry.space_group_name_H-M   'P 1'
#
loop_
_entity.id
_entity.type
_entity.pdbx_description
1 polymer ?
#
loop_
_entity_poly.entity_id
_entity_poly.type
_entity_poly.pdbx_seq_one_letter_code
_entity_poly.pdbx_strand_id
1 'polypeptide(L)' 'MYGEGCFGGEPFFVANEDGVEEDDGYLVSYVHDEKKGESRFIVMDAKSPELEILAEVKLPRRVPYGFHGLFV' A
#
# COMPACT_ATOMS: atom_id res chain seq x y z
N MET A 1 -3.70 9.82 5.79
CA MET A 1 -3.12 8.62 5.15
C MET A 1 -2.05 9.01 4.13
N TYR A 2 -2.34 9.37 2.87
CA TYR A 2 -1.29 9.53 1.84
C TYR A 2 -0.71 10.95 1.65
N GLY A 3 -1.35 11.97 2.21
CA GLY A 3 -1.02 13.37 1.97
C GLY A 3 -1.83 14.00 0.85
N GLU A 4 -1.79 15.33 0.76
CA GLU A 4 -2.59 16.11 -0.18
C GLU A 4 -2.16 15.86 -1.64
N GLY A 5 -3.10 15.52 -2.51
CA GLY A 5 -2.83 15.23 -3.93
C GLY A 5 -2.21 13.85 -4.19
N CYS A 6 -2.18 12.99 -3.17
CA CYS A 6 -1.73 11.61 -3.29
C CYS A 6 -2.91 10.64 -3.27
N PHE A 7 -2.96 9.71 -4.22
CA PHE A 7 -4.07 8.77 -4.43
C PHE A 7 -3.57 7.33 -4.43
N GLY A 8 -4.27 6.45 -3.71
CA GLY A 8 -3.95 5.02 -3.62
C GLY A 8 -4.70 4.19 -4.67
N GLY A 9 -4.09 3.07 -5.07
CA GLY A 9 -4.79 1.98 -5.77
C GLY A 9 -5.47 1.00 -4.80
N GLU A 10 -6.07 -0.06 -5.34
CA GLU A 10 -6.61 -1.16 -4.54
C GLU A 10 -5.52 -1.70 -3.57
N PRO A 11 -5.81 -1.82 -2.26
CA PRO A 11 -4.89 -2.44 -1.31
C PRO A 11 -4.96 -3.96 -1.38
N PHE A 12 -3.83 -4.63 -1.12
CA PHE A 12 -3.72 -6.09 -1.07
C PHE A 12 -3.31 -6.54 0.32
N PHE A 13 -3.95 -7.58 0.84
CA PHE A 13 -3.51 -8.23 2.06
C PHE A 13 -2.40 -9.24 1.77
N VAL A 14 -1.35 -9.19 2.59
CA VAL A 14 -0.23 -10.12 2.59
C VAL A 14 -0.17 -10.74 3.99
N ALA A 15 -0.57 -12.01 4.09
CA ALA A 15 -0.61 -12.72 5.36
C ALA A 15 0.79 -12.92 5.95
N ASN A 16 0.90 -12.82 7.26
CA ASN A 16 2.01 -13.41 8.00
C ASN A 16 1.85 -14.93 7.97
N GLU A 17 2.86 -15.67 7.49
CA GLU A 17 2.81 -17.13 7.41
C GLU A 17 2.63 -17.80 8.78
N ASP A 18 3.13 -17.16 9.83
CA ASP A 18 3.00 -17.60 11.23
C ASP A 18 1.83 -16.92 11.96
N GLY A 19 0.97 -16.18 11.24
CA GLY A 19 -0.17 -15.45 11.78
C GLY A 19 -1.26 -16.37 12.35
N VAL A 20 -1.97 -15.87 13.36
CA VAL A 20 -3.06 -16.61 14.03
C VAL A 20 -4.41 -15.94 13.77
N GLU A 21 -4.44 -14.61 13.79
CA GLU A 21 -5.63 -13.79 13.55
C GLU A 21 -5.77 -13.48 12.05
N GLU A 22 -7.01 -13.22 11.60
CA GLU A 22 -7.33 -12.98 10.18
C GLU A 22 -6.50 -11.84 9.58
N ASP A 23 -6.21 -10.83 10.39
CA ASP A 23 -5.50 -9.60 10.03
C ASP A 23 -4.01 -9.62 10.42
N ASP A 24 -3.46 -10.77 10.83
CA ASP A 24 -2.02 -10.92 11.05
C ASP A 24 -1.27 -10.82 9.72
N GLY A 25 -0.79 -9.63 9.40
CA GLY A 25 -0.05 -9.39 8.16
C GLY A 25 0.04 -7.91 7.82
N TYR A 26 0.10 -7.65 6.51
CA TYR A 26 0.30 -6.32 5.96
C TYR A 26 -0.77 -5.98 4.94
N LEU A 27 -1.13 -4.70 4.87
CA LEU A 27 -1.80 -4.15 3.71
C LEU A 27 -0.78 -3.40 2.86
N VAL A 28 -0.74 -3.70 1.57
CA VAL A 28 0.17 -3.05 0.62
C VAL A 28 -0.62 -2.33 -0.47
N SER A 29 -0.11 -1.18 -0.96
CA SER A 29 -0.76 -0.44 -2.03
C SER A 29 0.23 0.40 -2.83
N TYR A 30 -0.16 0.79 -4.04
CA TYR A 30 0.52 1.80 -4.82
C TYR A 30 -0.10 3.18 -4.55
N VAL A 31 0.74 4.16 -4.26
CA VAL A 31 0.32 5.56 -4.07
C VAL A 31 0.96 6.42 -5.16
N HIS A 32 0.15 7.22 -5.84
CA HIS A 32 0.60 8.19 -6.83
C HIS A 32 0.45 9.62 -6.31
N ASP A 33 1.53 10.40 -6.37
CA ASP A 33 1.54 11.85 -6.13
C ASP A 33 1.32 12.57 -7.47
N GLU A 34 0.13 13.14 -7.67
CA GLU A 34 -0.24 13.86 -8.90
C GLU A 34 0.56 15.16 -9.08
N LYS A 35 1.02 15.78 -7.98
CA LYS A 35 1.79 17.03 -8.04
C LYS A 35 3.22 16.77 -8.54
N LYS A 36 3.83 15.66 -8.12
CA LYS A 36 5.20 15.29 -8.49
C LYS A 36 5.30 14.33 -9.67
N GLY A 37 4.20 13.66 -10.04
CA GLY A 37 4.21 12.61 -11.06
C GLY A 37 4.93 11.33 -10.62
N GLU A 38 5.13 11.14 -9.30
CA GLU A 38 5.88 10.02 -8.73
C GLU A 38 4.94 8.96 -8.14
N SER A 39 5.42 7.71 -8.04
CA SER A 39 4.68 6.64 -7.37
C SER A 39 5.55 5.98 -6.29
N ARG A 40 4.88 5.52 -5.23
CA ARG A 40 5.47 4.77 -4.13
C ARG A 40 4.69 3.47 -3.94
N PHE A 41 5.38 2.42 -3.55
CA PHE A 41 4.76 1.22 -2.99
C PHE A 41 4.85 1.31 -1.48
N ILE A 42 3.72 1.18 -0.79
CA ILE A 42 3.65 1.31 0.67
C ILE A 42 3.28 -0.02 1.31
N VAL A 43 3.83 -0.25 2.50
CA VAL A 43 3.52 -1.38 3.36
C VAL A 43 2.97 -0.83 4.66
N MET A 44 1.78 -1.26 5.03
CA MET A 44 1.06 -0.83 6.23
C MET A 44 0.85 -2.01 7.17
N ASP A 45 0.87 -1.75 8.47
CA ASP A 45 0.43 -2.71 9.47
C ASP A 45 -1.09 -2.92 9.33
N ALA A 46 -1.52 -4.16 9.05
CA ALA A 46 -2.93 -4.48 8.88
C ALA A 46 -3.73 -4.40 10.20
N LYS A 47 -3.07 -4.58 11.35
CA LYS A 47 -3.69 -4.48 12.68
C LYS A 47 -3.75 -3.07 13.23
N SER A 48 -2.99 -2.15 12.63
CA SER A 48 -3.01 -0.76 13.05
C SER A 48 -4.37 -0.13 12.69
N PRO A 49 -5.09 0.45 13.66
CA PRO A 49 -6.38 1.09 13.38
C PRO A 49 -6.25 2.31 12.46
N GLU A 50 -5.07 2.92 12.39
CA GLU A 50 -4.75 4.03 11.50
C GLU A 50 -4.05 3.60 10.21
N LEU A 51 -3.78 2.29 10.03
CA LEU A 51 -2.97 1.73 8.94
C LEU A 51 -1.60 2.41 8.86
N GLU A 52 -0.85 2.34 9.97
CA GLU A 52 0.49 2.89 10.06
C GLU A 52 1.38 2.36 8.92
N ILE A 53 2.05 3.29 8.22
CA ILE A 53 2.97 2.97 7.14
C ILE A 53 4.31 2.53 7.76
N LEU A 54 4.60 1.24 7.68
CA LEU A 54 5.84 0.64 8.18
C LEU A 54 7.00 0.83 7.21
N ALA A 55 6.72 0.85 5.90
CA ALA A 55 7.73 1.04 4.87
C ALA A 55 7.15 1.73 3.62
N GLU A 56 8.00 2.49 2.94
CA GLU A 56 7.73 3.06 1.63
C GLU A 56 8.90 2.83 0.67
N VAL A 57 8.57 2.39 -0.54
CA VAL A 57 9.54 2.20 -1.63
C VAL A 57 9.21 3.18 -2.74
N LYS A 58 10.12 4.11 -3.04
CA LYS A 58 10.00 4.98 -4.21
C LYS A 58 10.16 4.15 -5.48
N LEU A 59 9.20 4.25 -6.39
CA LEU A 59 9.23 3.53 -7.66
C LEU A 59 9.99 4.35 -8.71
N PRO A 60 10.73 3.69 -9.64
CA PRO A 60 11.50 4.39 -10.66
C PRO A 60 10.62 5.04 -11.74
N ARG A 61 9.32 4.72 -11.77
CA ARG A 61 8.33 5.24 -12.72
C ARG A 61 6.94 5.29 -12.09
N ARG A 62 6.05 6.09 -12.70
CA ARG A 62 4.64 6.16 -12.37
C ARG A 62 3.95 4.81 -12.56
N VAL A 63 3.15 4.41 -11.58
CA VAL A 63 2.14 3.35 -11.71
C VAL A 63 0.80 4.02 -12.02
N PRO A 64 0.16 3.74 -13.17
CA PRO A 64 -1.15 4.29 -13.49
C PRO A 64 -2.26 3.79 -12.56
N TYR A 65 -3.37 4.51 -12.52
CA TYR A 65 -4.58 4.02 -11.85
C TYR A 65 -5.06 2.72 -12.49
N GLY A 66 -4.94 1.65 -11.71
CA GLY A 66 -5.43 0.32 -12.07
C GLY A 66 -6.84 0.08 -11.55
N PHE A 67 -7.28 -1.17 -11.70
CA PHE A 67 -8.51 -1.67 -11.07
C PHE A 67 -8.10 -2.67 -9.99
N HIS A 68 -8.14 -3.95 -10.31
CA HIS A 68 -7.91 -5.03 -9.37
C HIS A 68 -6.53 -5.68 -9.55
N GLY A 69 -6.03 -6.28 -8.49
CA GLY A 69 -4.83 -7.11 -8.47
C GLY A 69 -4.95 -8.30 -7.52
N LEU A 70 -3.90 -9.12 -7.48
CA LEU A 70 -3.81 -10.28 -6.61
C LEU A 70 -2.37 -10.42 -6.10
N PHE A 71 -2.22 -10.74 -4.82
CA PHE A 71 -0.96 -11.21 -4.24
C PHE A 71 -0.95 -12.75 -4.26
N VAL A 72 0.17 -13.35 -4.70
CA VAL A 72 0.35 -14.80 -4.84
C VAL A 72 1.67 -15.25 -4.24
#